data_AF-A0AB73KLM4-F1
#
_entry.id   AF-A0AB73KLM4-F1
#
_cell.length_a   1.000
_cell.length_b   1.000
_cell.length_c   1.000
_cell.angle_alpha   90.00
_cell.angle_beta   90.00
_cell.angle_gamma   90.00
#
_symmetry.space_group_name_H-M   'P 1'
#
loop_
_entity.id
_entity.type
_entity.pdbx_description
1 polymer ?
#
loop_
_entity_poly.entity_id
_entity_poly.type
_entity_poly.pdbx_seq_one_letter_code
_entity_poly.pdbx_strand_id
1 'polypeptide(L)'
;MTNDRTPVARTELAGLLTEAGQSISGILLAEYPTPASRSYLHPVLGVLSAGPRVVGELTDRLEGFLDEPLPASSIGLFTLASYASALGWLTESLAELTSTVDQICTHVGIPATPPDPAVLAPSPQEEDGEGFDFGFSALELAAIRTAAEAAGLASDEYVQVLSQSLLAAARITDACMEIASGLDEDAKYVLGEATDHVWIGEGPNSLPTLVRSLLARMETTT
;
A
#
# COMPACT_ATOMS: atom_id res chain seq x y z
N MET A 1 -0.85 -22.81 -38.90
CA MET A 1 0.18 -23.28 -37.96
C MET A 1 -0.50 -23.43 -36.62
N THR A 2 -0.79 -24.65 -36.20
CA THR A 2 -1.35 -24.97 -34.89
C THR A 2 -0.20 -24.90 -33.88
N ASN A 3 -0.21 -23.89 -33.00
CA ASN A 3 0.73 -23.81 -31.91
C ASN A 3 0.35 -24.88 -30.86
N ASP A 4 0.83 -26.11 -31.06
CA ASP A 4 0.95 -27.11 -30.01
C ASP A 4 2.00 -26.61 -29.02
N ARG A 5 1.59 -25.80 -28.05
CA ARG A 5 2.38 -25.53 -26.86
C ARG A 5 1.63 -26.04 -25.65
N THR A 6 2.38 -26.73 -24.80
CA THR A 6 1.94 -27.30 -23.53
C THR A 6 1.30 -26.22 -22.67
N PRO A 7 0.11 -26.46 -22.09
CA PRO A 7 -0.50 -25.58 -21.12
C PRO A 7 0.49 -25.29 -19.97
N VAL A 8 0.53 -24.02 -19.51
CA VAL A 8 1.33 -23.60 -18.35
C VAL A 8 1.01 -24.53 -17.17
N ALA A 9 2.05 -25.01 -16.49
CA ALA A 9 1.86 -25.96 -15.40
C ALA A 9 1.21 -25.26 -14.20
N ARG A 10 0.34 -25.94 -13.47
CA ARG A 10 -0.31 -25.36 -12.27
C ARG A 10 0.69 -24.87 -11.22
N THR A 11 1.81 -25.56 -11.10
CA THR A 11 2.92 -25.16 -10.23
C THR A 11 3.52 -23.83 -10.63
N GLU A 12 3.57 -23.53 -11.93
CA GLU A 12 4.04 -22.25 -12.45
C GLU A 12 3.01 -21.15 -12.14
N LEU A 13 1.71 -21.41 -12.37
CA LEU A 13 0.63 -20.47 -12.04
C LEU A 13 0.57 -20.12 -10.55
N ALA A 14 0.67 -21.13 -9.67
CA ALA A 14 0.74 -20.90 -8.23
C ALA A 14 2.03 -20.19 -7.80
N GLY A 15 3.14 -20.50 -8.49
CA GLY A 15 4.41 -19.79 -8.33
C GLY A 15 4.26 -18.30 -8.59
N LEU A 16 3.58 -17.91 -9.66
CA LEU A 16 3.32 -16.50 -9.99
C LEU A 16 2.58 -15.76 -8.87
N LEU A 17 1.51 -16.36 -8.32
CA LEU A 17 0.75 -15.75 -7.22
C LEU A 17 1.59 -15.66 -5.94
N THR A 18 2.35 -16.71 -5.63
CA THR A 18 3.24 -16.73 -4.45
C THR A 18 4.33 -15.65 -4.55
N GLU A 19 4.98 -15.54 -5.71
CA GLU A 19 6.00 -14.53 -5.96
C GLU A 19 5.41 -13.12 -5.90
N ALA A 20 4.22 -12.90 -6.46
CA ALA A 20 3.53 -11.62 -6.35
C ALA A 20 3.24 -11.26 -4.89
N GLY A 21 2.75 -12.21 -4.08
CA GLY A 21 2.51 -12.01 -2.65
C GLY A 21 3.78 -11.68 -1.87
N GLN A 22 4.90 -12.32 -2.21
CA GLN A 22 6.21 -12.02 -1.63
C GLN A 22 6.72 -10.63 -2.01
N SER A 23 6.63 -10.24 -3.29
CA SER A 23 7.01 -8.91 -3.75
C SER A 23 6.19 -7.82 -3.05
N ILE A 24 4.88 -8.01 -2.90
CA ILE A 24 4.00 -7.07 -2.19
C ILE A 24 4.34 -6.99 -0.71
N SER A 25 4.58 -8.13 -0.06
CA SER A 25 5.01 -8.16 1.35
C SER A 25 6.35 -7.42 1.56
N GLY A 26 7.24 -7.48 0.56
CA GLY A 26 8.53 -6.78 0.58
C GLY A 26 8.41 -5.26 0.65
N ILE A 27 7.29 -4.68 0.19
CA ILE A 27 7.02 -3.23 0.30
C ILE A 27 7.01 -2.79 1.77
N LEU A 28 6.49 -3.62 2.68
CA LEU A 28 6.34 -3.30 4.10
C LEU A 28 7.68 -3.31 4.85
N LEU A 29 8.70 -3.97 4.28
CA LEU A 29 10.04 -4.04 4.82
C LEU A 29 10.98 -3.01 4.20
N ALA A 30 10.47 -2.21 3.25
CA ALA A 30 11.28 -1.21 2.57
C ALA A 30 11.65 -0.09 3.53
N GLU A 31 12.95 0.10 3.72
CA GLU A 31 13.48 1.24 4.46
C GLU A 31 13.80 2.38 3.50
N TYR A 32 13.55 3.61 3.96
CA TYR A 32 13.95 4.81 3.23
C TYR A 32 14.67 5.80 4.16
N PRO A 33 15.87 6.29 3.79
CA PRO A 33 16.58 7.26 4.60
C PRO A 33 15.78 8.56 4.68
N THR A 34 15.20 8.82 5.84
CA THR A 34 14.34 9.98 6.06
C THR A 34 15.17 11.16 6.58
N PRO A 35 15.20 12.30 5.87
CA PRO A 35 15.87 13.49 6.38
C PRO A 35 15.14 14.01 7.62
N ALA A 36 15.88 14.53 8.60
CA ALA A 36 15.31 15.06 9.84
C ALA A 36 14.27 16.17 9.60
N SER A 37 14.41 16.93 8.51
CA SER A 37 13.46 17.96 8.11
C SER A 37 12.10 17.45 7.62
N ARG A 38 11.97 16.14 7.37
CA ARG A 38 10.74 15.46 6.93
C ARG A 38 10.49 14.18 7.73
N SER A 39 10.97 14.14 8.97
CA SER A 39 10.83 12.99 9.87
C SER A 39 9.38 12.54 10.08
N TYR A 40 8.42 13.45 9.97
CA TYR A 40 6.98 13.13 10.02
C TYR A 40 6.51 12.21 8.88
N LEU A 41 7.19 12.18 7.74
CA LEU A 41 6.89 11.28 6.62
C LEU A 41 7.58 9.91 6.74
N HIS A 42 8.43 9.69 7.74
CA HIS A 42 9.16 8.44 7.90
C HIS A 42 8.28 7.17 7.74
N PRO A 43 7.05 7.10 8.29
CA PRO A 43 6.20 5.91 8.17
C PRO A 43 5.81 5.51 6.75
N VAL A 44 5.82 6.46 5.80
CA VAL A 44 5.27 6.27 4.44
C VAL A 44 6.35 6.23 3.36
N LEU A 45 7.55 6.75 3.63
CA LEU A 45 8.60 6.88 2.60
C LEU A 45 9.15 5.54 2.11
N GLY A 46 9.26 4.55 3.00
CA GLY A 46 9.65 3.19 2.62
C GLY A 46 8.72 2.62 1.55
N VAL A 47 7.42 2.60 1.87
CA VAL A 47 6.35 2.14 0.98
C VAL A 47 6.29 2.93 -0.32
N LEU A 48 6.37 4.26 -0.27
CA LEU A 48 6.39 5.11 -1.47
C LEU A 48 7.62 4.86 -2.36
N SER A 49 8.74 4.43 -1.78
CA SER A 49 9.96 4.16 -2.55
C SER A 49 9.93 2.79 -3.24
N ALA A 50 9.34 1.78 -2.59
CA ALA A 50 9.31 0.41 -3.09
C ALA A 50 8.05 0.10 -3.92
N GLY A 51 6.89 0.61 -3.50
CA GLY A 51 5.58 0.31 -4.09
C GLY A 51 5.53 0.50 -5.62
N PRO A 52 5.95 1.65 -6.17
CA PRO A 52 5.96 1.86 -7.62
C PRO A 52 6.83 0.86 -8.39
N ARG A 53 7.93 0.39 -7.81
CA ARG A 53 8.79 -0.62 -8.44
C ARG A 53 8.10 -1.97 -8.48
N VAL A 54 7.46 -2.37 -7.38
CA VAL A 54 6.69 -3.62 -7.31
C VAL A 54 5.51 -3.57 -8.28
N VAL A 55 4.77 -2.46 -8.36
CA VAL A 55 3.70 -2.28 -9.36
C VAL A 55 4.24 -2.43 -10.79
N GLY A 56 5.40 -1.81 -11.10
CA GLY A 56 6.04 -1.96 -12.40
C GLY A 56 6.40 -3.40 -12.72
N GLU A 57 7.10 -4.09 -11.80
CA GLU A 57 7.46 -5.51 -11.96
C GLU A 57 6.24 -6.41 -12.15
N LEU A 58 5.17 -6.16 -11.37
CA LEU A 58 3.94 -6.94 -11.49
C LEU A 58 3.22 -6.66 -12.81
N THR A 59 3.25 -5.42 -13.29
CA THR A 59 2.68 -5.02 -14.58
C THR A 59 3.42 -5.68 -15.73
N ASP A 60 4.76 -5.61 -15.75
CA ASP A 60 5.59 -6.23 -16.79
C ASP A 60 5.34 -7.75 -16.89
N ARG A 61 5.17 -8.42 -15.74
CA ARG A 61 4.82 -9.85 -15.69
C ARG A 61 3.41 -10.13 -16.22
N LEU A 62 2.44 -9.27 -15.91
CA LEU A 62 1.08 -9.40 -16.43
C LEU A 62 1.06 -9.22 -17.95
N GLU A 63 1.74 -8.20 -18.47
CA GLU A 63 1.87 -7.96 -19.91
C GLU A 63 2.55 -9.14 -20.61
N GLY A 64 3.66 -9.64 -20.05
CA GLY A 64 4.32 -10.84 -20.57
C GLY A 64 3.42 -12.08 -20.62
N PHE A 65 2.51 -12.21 -19.64
CA PHE A 65 1.52 -13.30 -19.61
C PHE A 65 0.36 -13.10 -20.60
N LEU A 66 0.04 -11.86 -20.97
CA LEU A 66 -0.97 -11.52 -21.98
C LEU A 66 -0.43 -11.56 -23.41
N ASP A 67 0.88 -11.41 -23.60
CA ASP A 67 1.58 -11.53 -24.89
C ASP A 67 1.66 -13.00 -25.38
N GLU A 68 1.48 -13.97 -24.47
CA GLU A 68 1.24 -15.37 -24.81
C GLU A 68 -0.22 -15.58 -25.24
N PRO A 69 -0.56 -16.61 -26.05
CA PRO A 69 -1.96 -16.92 -26.30
C PRO A 69 -2.68 -17.11 -24.96
N LEU A 70 -3.69 -16.26 -24.70
CA LEU A 70 -4.37 -16.16 -23.40
C LEU A 70 -4.65 -17.55 -22.81
N PRO A 71 -4.45 -17.74 -21.49
CA PRO A 71 -4.78 -19.00 -20.86
C PRO A 71 -6.26 -19.32 -21.07
N ALA A 72 -6.53 -20.30 -21.92
CA ALA A 72 -7.89 -20.77 -22.21
C ALA A 72 -8.41 -21.74 -21.11
N SER A 73 -7.58 -22.08 -20.12
CA SER A 73 -7.96 -22.93 -19.00
C SER A 73 -8.60 -22.11 -17.88
N SER A 74 -9.61 -22.67 -17.21
CA SER A 74 -10.26 -22.02 -16.07
C SER A 74 -9.27 -21.67 -14.96
N ILE A 75 -8.24 -22.49 -14.74
CA ILE A 75 -7.21 -22.25 -13.73
C ILE A 75 -6.30 -21.08 -14.09
N GLY A 76 -5.99 -20.90 -15.39
CA GLY A 76 -5.23 -19.75 -15.85
C GLY A 76 -6.06 -18.46 -15.80
N LEU A 77 -7.36 -18.53 -16.10
CA LEU A 77 -8.28 -17.38 -15.91
C LEU A 77 -8.44 -17.01 -14.42
N PHE A 78 -8.54 -17.99 -13.53
CA PHE A 78 -8.56 -17.77 -12.08
C PHE A 78 -7.27 -17.06 -11.61
N THR A 79 -6.12 -17.58 -12.04
CA THR A 79 -4.81 -17.01 -11.72
C THR A 79 -4.69 -15.57 -12.23
N LEU A 80 -5.11 -15.34 -13.48
CA LEU A 80 -5.11 -14.01 -14.09
C LEU A 80 -6.02 -13.03 -13.33
N ALA A 81 -7.21 -13.48 -12.94
CA ALA A 81 -8.13 -12.65 -12.18
C ALA A 81 -7.57 -12.31 -10.79
N SER A 82 -7.02 -13.27 -10.06
CA SER A 82 -6.36 -13.03 -8.77
C SER A 82 -5.21 -12.03 -8.90
N TYR A 83 -4.33 -12.25 -9.89
CA TYR A 83 -3.18 -11.39 -10.14
C TYR A 83 -3.58 -9.97 -10.54
N ALA A 84 -4.53 -9.83 -11.46
CA ALA A 84 -5.03 -8.52 -11.89
C ALA A 84 -5.73 -7.77 -10.75
N SER A 85 -6.49 -8.48 -9.90
CA SER A 85 -7.09 -7.90 -8.70
C SER A 85 -6.04 -7.40 -7.71
N ALA A 86 -4.97 -8.17 -7.47
CA ALA A 86 -3.86 -7.73 -6.63
C ALA A 86 -3.19 -6.47 -7.16
N LEU A 87 -2.86 -6.45 -8.46
CA LEU A 87 -2.22 -5.32 -9.11
C LEU A 87 -3.11 -4.07 -9.07
N GLY A 88 -4.39 -4.21 -9.39
CA GLY A 88 -5.36 -3.10 -9.37
C GLY A 88 -5.50 -2.52 -7.96
N TRP A 89 -5.70 -3.36 -6.96
CA TRP A 89 -5.85 -2.93 -5.57
C TRP A 89 -4.57 -2.27 -5.03
N LEU A 90 -3.40 -2.85 -5.29
CA LEU A 90 -2.14 -2.24 -4.88
C LEU A 90 -1.94 -0.86 -5.53
N THR A 91 -2.25 -0.74 -6.82
CA THR A 91 -2.12 0.52 -7.56
C THR A 91 -3.03 1.59 -6.99
N GLU A 92 -4.29 1.27 -6.70
CA GLU A 92 -5.24 2.18 -6.07
C GLU A 92 -4.77 2.60 -4.67
N SER A 93 -4.34 1.64 -3.85
CA SER A 93 -3.86 1.91 -2.49
C SER A 93 -2.61 2.82 -2.49
N LEU A 94 -1.70 2.64 -3.45
CA LEU A 94 -0.53 3.51 -3.61
C LEU A 94 -0.89 4.90 -4.15
N ALA A 95 -1.90 5.00 -5.02
CA ALA A 95 -2.41 6.30 -5.47
C ALA A 95 -3.04 7.08 -4.31
N GLU A 96 -3.83 6.41 -3.46
CA GLU A 96 -4.38 7.00 -2.22
C GLU A 96 -3.28 7.43 -1.25
N LEU A 97 -2.26 6.60 -1.05
CA LEU A 97 -1.10 6.95 -0.22
C LEU A 97 -0.39 8.19 -0.77
N THR A 98 -0.13 8.23 -2.07
CA THR A 98 0.54 9.36 -2.74
C THR A 98 -0.27 10.64 -2.59
N SER A 99 -1.59 10.57 -2.81
CA SER A 99 -2.51 11.70 -2.61
C SER A 99 -2.51 12.19 -1.16
N THR A 100 -2.54 11.27 -0.20
CA THR A 100 -2.50 11.62 1.23
C THR A 100 -1.18 12.30 1.59
N VAL A 101 -0.05 11.80 1.09
CA VAL A 101 1.25 12.41 1.33
C VAL A 101 1.39 13.78 0.67
N ASP A 102 0.84 13.96 -0.53
CA ASP A 102 0.77 15.26 -1.20
C ASP A 102 -0.05 16.28 -0.39
N GLN A 103 -1.18 15.85 0.18
CA GLN A 103 -1.98 16.68 1.09
C GLN A 103 -1.21 17.07 2.35
N ILE A 104 -0.48 16.12 2.97
CA ILE A 104 0.38 16.40 4.13
C ILE A 104 1.47 17.41 3.75
N CYS A 105 2.12 17.24 2.59
CA CYS A 105 3.16 18.15 2.12
C CYS A 105 2.62 19.54 1.78
N THR A 106 1.41 19.61 1.23
CA THR A 106 0.72 20.87 0.95
C THR A 106 0.34 21.58 2.25
N HIS A 107 -0.12 20.85 3.26
CA HIS A 107 -0.48 21.38 4.57
C HIS A 107 0.73 22.00 5.30
N VAL A 108 1.85 21.29 5.34
CA VAL A 108 3.11 21.75 5.96
C VAL A 108 3.79 22.87 5.14
N GLY A 109 3.42 23.00 3.87
CA GLY A 109 4.10 23.85 2.91
C GLY A 109 5.39 23.22 2.38
N ILE A 110 5.61 23.35 1.07
CA ILE A 110 6.98 23.40 0.53
C ILE A 110 7.56 24.69 1.12
N PRO A 111 8.71 24.68 1.82
CA PRO A 111 9.21 25.87 2.48
C PRO A 111 9.25 27.03 1.48
N ALA A 112 8.34 27.98 1.67
CA ALA A 112 8.47 29.28 1.06
C ALA A 112 9.76 29.87 1.63
N THR A 113 10.58 30.39 0.72
CA THR A 113 11.69 31.34 0.92
C THR A 113 11.91 31.79 2.37
N PRO A 114 13.16 31.76 2.90
CA PRO A 114 13.44 32.03 4.30
C PRO A 114 12.77 33.33 4.77
N PRO A 115 12.11 33.34 5.95
CA PRO A 115 11.42 34.51 6.45
C PRO A 115 12.40 35.67 6.68
N ASP A 116 12.01 36.84 6.17
CA ASP A 116 12.66 38.12 6.42
C ASP A 116 12.73 38.37 7.95
N PRO A 117 13.90 38.65 8.55
CA PRO A 117 14.06 38.75 10.01
C PRO A 117 13.41 40.00 10.65
N ALA A 118 12.39 40.58 10.02
CA ALA A 118 11.82 41.87 10.38
C ALA A 118 10.36 41.82 10.86
N VAL A 119 9.94 40.81 11.62
CA VAL A 119 8.75 40.93 12.48
C VAL A 119 8.95 40.15 13.80
N LEU A 120 9.52 40.83 14.79
CA LEU A 120 9.41 40.46 16.19
C LEU A 120 8.20 41.17 16.79
N ALA A 121 7.19 40.41 17.21
CA ALA A 121 6.30 40.80 18.31
C ALA A 121 5.67 39.54 18.93
N PRO A 122 5.75 39.35 20.26
CA PRO A 122 5.12 38.23 20.94
C PRO A 122 3.70 38.60 21.41
N SER A 123 2.77 37.65 21.33
CA SER A 123 1.55 37.66 22.12
C SER A 123 1.28 36.25 22.66
N PRO A 124 1.11 36.08 23.98
CA PRO A 124 0.69 34.82 24.57
C PRO A 124 -0.84 34.73 24.55
N GLN A 125 -1.39 33.75 23.86
CA GLN A 125 -2.71 33.21 24.18
C GLN A 125 -2.62 31.69 24.14
N GLU A 126 -2.55 31.10 25.33
CA GLU A 126 -3.05 29.76 25.59
C GLU A 126 -4.56 29.80 25.31
N GLU A 127 -4.96 29.52 24.07
CA GLU A 127 -6.31 29.04 23.82
C GLU A 127 -6.30 27.54 24.08
N ASP A 128 -6.98 27.18 25.17
CA ASP A 128 -7.33 25.83 25.59
C ASP A 128 -8.26 25.21 24.53
N GLY A 129 -7.71 24.92 23.35
CA GLY A 129 -8.35 24.11 22.34
C GLY A 129 -8.23 22.67 22.80
N GLU A 130 -9.37 21.99 22.99
CA GLU A 130 -9.49 20.59 23.43
C GLU A 130 -8.34 19.72 22.92
N GLY A 131 -7.26 19.70 23.70
CA GLY A 131 -6.03 19.05 23.33
C GLY A 131 -6.28 17.57 23.41
N PHE A 132 -5.95 16.83 22.36
CA PHE A 132 -5.82 15.39 22.43
C PHE A 132 -4.80 15.08 23.54
N ASP A 133 -5.27 14.69 24.74
CA ASP A 133 -4.44 14.35 25.90
C ASP A 133 -3.76 12.99 25.66
N PHE A 134 -2.78 12.98 24.77
CA PHE A 134 -1.83 11.90 24.66
C PHE A 134 -0.88 12.02 25.85
N GLY A 135 -0.98 11.07 26.78
CA GLY A 135 -0.10 10.98 27.97
C GLY A 135 1.33 10.62 27.59
N PHE A 136 2.06 11.55 26.96
CA PHE A 136 3.47 11.39 26.64
C PHE A 136 4.32 11.56 27.90
N SER A 137 5.32 10.70 28.06
CA SER A 137 6.39 10.88 29.04
C SER A 137 7.23 12.13 28.72
N ALA A 138 7.94 12.64 29.73
CA ALA A 138 8.84 13.79 29.55
C ALA A 138 9.91 13.56 28.45
N LEU A 139 10.33 12.30 28.27
CA LEU A 139 11.31 11.93 27.24
C LEU A 139 10.69 11.95 25.85
N GLU A 140 9.45 11.46 25.70
CA GLU A 140 8.72 11.50 24.42
C GLU A 140 8.40 12.94 24.02
N LEU A 141 7.96 13.78 24.95
CA LEU A 141 7.73 15.21 24.69
C LEU A 141 9.02 15.92 24.25
N ALA A 142 10.16 15.61 24.86
CA ALA A 142 11.44 16.17 24.44
C ALA A 142 11.82 15.72 23.02
N ALA A 143 11.63 14.44 22.70
CA ALA A 143 11.88 13.90 21.37
C ALA A 143 10.97 14.52 20.31
N ILE A 144 9.68 14.67 20.59
CA ILE A 144 8.70 15.33 19.71
C ILE A 144 9.13 16.76 19.45
N ARG A 145 9.50 17.52 20.50
CA ARG A 145 9.95 18.90 20.35
C ARG A 145 11.19 19.00 19.46
N THR A 146 12.21 18.17 19.70
CA THR A 146 13.43 18.15 18.88
C THR A 146 13.13 17.78 17.42
N ALA A 147 12.23 16.83 17.18
CA ALA A 147 11.85 16.43 15.83
C ALA A 147 11.04 17.53 15.11
N ALA A 148 10.12 18.18 15.82
CA ALA A 148 9.36 19.32 15.32
C ALA A 148 10.27 20.49 14.96
N GLU A 149 11.22 20.84 15.84
CA GLU A 149 12.24 21.86 15.59
C GLU A 149 13.08 21.53 14.34
N ALA A 150 13.52 20.28 14.18
CA ALA A 150 14.28 19.85 13.02
C ALA A 150 13.46 19.91 11.71
N ALA A 151 12.14 19.68 11.81
CA ALA A 151 11.18 19.82 10.72
C ALA A 151 10.76 21.27 10.44
N GLY A 152 11.11 22.21 11.33
CA GLY A 152 10.68 23.61 11.24
C GLY A 152 9.19 23.81 11.54
N LEU A 153 8.59 22.93 12.36
CA LEU A 153 7.16 22.94 12.69
C LEU A 153 6.92 23.20 14.18
N ALA A 154 5.72 23.69 14.49
CA ALA A 154 5.24 23.68 15.87
C ALA A 154 5.00 22.21 16.32
N SER A 155 5.10 21.95 17.63
CA SER A 155 5.04 20.56 18.14
C SER A 155 3.67 19.92 17.94
N ASP A 156 2.59 20.68 18.07
CA ASP A 156 1.21 20.30 17.78
C ASP A 156 1.01 19.98 16.29
N GLU A 157 1.49 20.86 15.42
CA GLU A 157 1.46 20.65 13.96
C GLU A 157 2.25 19.40 13.56
N TYR A 158 3.45 19.20 14.11
CA TYR A 158 4.28 18.02 13.87
C TYR A 158 3.56 16.72 14.28
N VAL A 159 2.95 16.69 15.48
CA VAL A 159 2.19 15.53 15.96
C VAL A 159 1.00 15.24 15.03
N GLN A 160 0.29 16.28 14.60
CA GLN A 160 -0.83 16.15 13.67
C GLN A 160 -0.38 15.51 12.35
N VAL A 161 0.67 16.02 11.70
CA VAL A 161 1.11 15.47 10.39
C VAL A 161 1.79 14.11 10.50
N LEU A 162 2.45 13.83 11.62
CA LEU A 162 2.96 12.50 11.93
C LEU A 162 1.80 11.51 12.12
N SER A 163 0.73 11.90 12.82
CA SER A 163 -0.45 11.05 13.00
C SER A 163 -1.13 10.72 11.67
N GLN A 164 -1.25 11.70 10.77
CA GLN A 164 -1.78 11.49 9.42
C GLN A 164 -0.89 10.53 8.61
N SER A 165 0.43 10.69 8.71
CA SER A 165 1.39 9.79 8.05
C SER A 165 1.30 8.37 8.59
N LEU A 166 1.16 8.19 9.91
CA LEU A 166 0.96 6.88 10.54
C LEU A 166 -0.37 6.23 10.12
N LEU A 167 -1.46 7.00 10.04
CA LEU A 167 -2.75 6.50 9.56
C LEU A 167 -2.67 6.08 8.09
N ALA A 168 -1.98 6.84 7.25
CA ALA A 168 -1.76 6.50 5.85
C ALA A 168 -0.91 5.21 5.72
N ALA A 169 0.16 5.10 6.53
CA ALA A 169 1.00 3.91 6.59
C ALA A 169 0.23 2.66 7.06
N ALA A 170 -0.64 2.80 8.06
CA ALA A 170 -1.49 1.71 8.53
C ALA A 170 -2.42 1.20 7.42
N ARG A 171 -3.10 2.10 6.71
CA ARG A 171 -4.01 1.73 5.61
C ARG A 171 -3.32 0.95 4.49
N ILE A 172 -2.16 1.42 4.03
CA ILE A 172 -1.41 0.71 2.98
C ILE A 172 -0.81 -0.60 3.50
N THR A 173 -0.45 -0.67 4.79
CA THR A 173 0.01 -1.91 5.43
C THR A 173 -1.09 -2.97 5.43
N ASP A 174 -2.29 -2.60 5.87
CA ASP A 174 -3.45 -3.48 5.89
C ASP A 174 -3.77 -3.97 4.47
N ALA A 175 -3.77 -3.08 3.48
CA ALA A 175 -3.99 -3.44 2.08
C ALA A 175 -2.92 -4.43 1.56
N CYS A 176 -1.63 -4.17 1.80
CA CYS A 176 -0.58 -5.08 1.35
C CYS A 176 -0.67 -6.45 2.02
N MET A 177 -0.98 -6.50 3.33
CA MET A 177 -1.17 -7.76 4.05
C MET A 177 -2.38 -8.54 3.53
N GLU A 178 -3.50 -7.87 3.28
CA GLU A 178 -4.71 -8.50 2.75
C GLU A 178 -4.48 -9.04 1.34
N ILE A 179 -3.82 -8.25 0.47
CA ILE A 179 -3.47 -8.68 -0.88
C ILE A 179 -2.52 -9.88 -0.86
N ALA A 180 -1.44 -9.82 -0.08
CA ALA A 180 -0.47 -10.90 -0.01
C ALA A 180 -1.06 -12.20 0.56
N SER A 181 -1.91 -12.10 1.59
CA SER A 181 -2.63 -13.25 2.15
C SER A 181 -3.59 -13.85 1.12
N GLY A 182 -4.35 -13.03 0.40
CA GLY A 182 -5.27 -13.50 -0.63
C GLY A 182 -4.54 -14.18 -1.80
N LEU A 183 -3.39 -13.66 -2.21
CA LEU A 183 -2.54 -14.29 -3.23
C LEU A 183 -2.01 -15.65 -2.77
N ASP A 184 -1.58 -15.79 -1.51
CA ASP A 184 -1.13 -17.06 -0.95
C ASP A 184 -2.27 -18.09 -0.84
N GLU A 185 -3.47 -17.66 -0.45
CA GLU A 185 -4.67 -18.51 -0.46
C GLU A 185 -5.03 -18.97 -1.89
N ASP A 186 -5.01 -18.06 -2.85
CA ASP A 186 -5.30 -18.36 -4.25
C ASP A 186 -4.22 -19.27 -4.86
N ALA A 187 -2.94 -19.11 -4.50
CA ALA A 187 -1.86 -20.00 -4.89
C ALA A 187 -2.06 -21.42 -4.35
N LYS A 188 -2.43 -21.55 -3.08
CA LYS A 188 -2.76 -22.85 -2.45
C LYS A 188 -3.97 -23.50 -3.12
N TYR A 189 -4.98 -22.72 -3.48
CA TYR A 189 -6.13 -23.22 -4.23
C TYR A 189 -5.72 -23.78 -5.59
N VAL A 190 -4.87 -23.07 -6.33
CA VAL A 190 -4.35 -23.51 -7.63
C VAL A 190 -3.54 -24.81 -7.54
N LEU A 191 -2.80 -25.01 -6.43
CA LEU A 191 -2.07 -26.26 -6.17
C LEU A 191 -2.95 -27.41 -5.67
N GLY A 192 -4.00 -27.11 -4.90
CA GLY A 192 -4.78 -28.08 -4.14
C GLY A 192 -5.91 -28.76 -4.92
N GLU A 193 -6.43 -28.17 -5.99
CA GLU A 193 -7.48 -28.82 -6.77
C GLU A 193 -6.94 -30.02 -7.57
N ALA A 194 -7.34 -31.22 -7.15
CA ALA A 194 -6.94 -32.50 -7.76
C ALA A 194 -7.62 -32.80 -9.12
N THR A 195 -8.55 -31.96 -9.56
CA THR A 195 -9.29 -32.12 -10.83
C THR A 195 -8.92 -31.02 -11.81
N ASP A 196 -8.81 -31.33 -13.11
CA ASP A 196 -8.59 -30.34 -14.21
C ASP A 196 -9.75 -29.33 -14.38
N HIS A 197 -10.67 -29.29 -13.44
CA HIS A 197 -11.83 -28.41 -13.45
C HIS A 197 -11.79 -27.64 -12.14
N VAL A 198 -11.40 -26.37 -12.22
CA VAL A 198 -11.84 -25.33 -11.27
C VAL A 198 -13.32 -25.58 -11.05
N TRP A 199 -13.74 -25.81 -9.81
CA TRP A 199 -15.15 -25.96 -9.49
C TRP A 199 -15.86 -24.66 -9.90
N ILE A 200 -16.39 -24.61 -11.14
CA ILE A 200 -17.30 -23.56 -11.62
C ILE A 200 -18.64 -23.81 -10.95
N GLY A 201 -18.68 -23.67 -9.63
CA GLY A 201 -19.93 -23.57 -8.89
C GLY A 201 -20.48 -22.18 -9.14
N GLU A 202 -21.79 -22.06 -9.37
CA GLU A 202 -22.52 -20.79 -9.49
C GLU A 202 -22.48 -19.93 -8.20
N GLY A 203 -21.71 -20.32 -7.17
CA GLY A 203 -21.60 -19.62 -5.90
C GLY A 203 -20.34 -18.77 -5.78
N PRO A 204 -20.32 -17.78 -4.87
CA PRO A 204 -19.22 -16.82 -4.71
C PRO A 204 -17.87 -17.49 -4.40
N ASN A 205 -17.86 -18.72 -3.87
CA ASN A 205 -16.65 -19.47 -3.52
C ASN A 205 -15.84 -19.99 -4.72
N SER A 206 -16.32 -19.81 -5.96
CA SER A 206 -15.55 -20.13 -7.18
C SER A 206 -14.66 -18.98 -7.67
N LEU A 207 -14.80 -17.79 -7.07
CA LEU A 207 -13.99 -16.61 -7.39
C LEU A 207 -12.70 -16.58 -6.56
N PRO A 208 -11.61 -16.00 -7.10
CA PRO A 208 -10.41 -15.71 -6.34
C PRO A 208 -10.72 -14.94 -5.06
N THR A 209 -9.95 -15.19 -4.01
CA THR A 209 -10.10 -14.57 -2.70
C THR A 209 -10.08 -13.05 -2.81
N LEU A 210 -9.15 -12.51 -3.59
CA LEU A 210 -9.06 -11.06 -3.81
C LEU A 210 -10.28 -10.49 -4.53
N VAL A 211 -10.83 -11.22 -5.52
CA VAL A 211 -12.05 -10.80 -6.21
C VAL A 211 -13.22 -10.74 -5.24
N ARG A 212 -13.36 -11.74 -4.36
CA ARG A 212 -14.40 -11.76 -3.31
C ARG A 212 -14.25 -10.60 -2.34
N SER A 213 -13.02 -10.33 -1.86
CA SER A 213 -12.75 -9.20 -0.96
C SER A 213 -13.12 -7.86 -1.61
N LEU A 214 -12.73 -7.65 -2.87
CA LEU A 214 -13.06 -6.42 -3.59
C LEU A 214 -14.58 -6.24 -3.77
N LEU A 215 -15.30 -7.30 -4.14
CA LEU A 215 -16.77 -7.25 -4.26
C LEU A 215 -17.43 -6.92 -2.93
N ALA A 216 -17.01 -7.56 -1.84
CA ALA A 216 -17.55 -7.29 -0.50
C ALA A 216 -17.32 -5.82 -0.09
N ARG A 217 -16.16 -5.25 -0.41
CA ARG A 217 -15.86 -3.83 -0.15
C ARG A 217 -16.80 -2.91 -0.94
N MET A 218 -17.07 -3.22 -2.21
CA MET A 218 -18.00 -2.44 -3.04
C MET A 218 -19.44 -2.46 -2.48
N GLU A 219 -19.90 -3.60 -1.97
CA GLU A 219 -21.23 -3.73 -1.35
C GLU A 219 -21.36 -2.91 -0.05
N THR A 220 -20.28 -2.72 0.70
CA THR A 220 -20.29 -1.89 1.92
C THR A 220 -20.29 -0.38 1.65
N THR A 221 -19.98 0.04 0.43
CA THR A 221 -19.96 1.46 0.00
C THR A 221 -21.26 1.94 -0.63
N THR A 222 -22.26 1.06 -0.79
CA THR A 222 -23.63 1.38 -1.23
C THR A 222 -24.61 1.55 -0.08
#